data_AF-C1LVN4-F1
#
_entry.id   AF-C1LVN4-F1
#
_cell.length_a   1.000
_cell.length_b   1.000
_cell.length_c   1.000
_cell.angle_alpha   90.00
_cell.angle_beta   90.00
_cell.angle_gamma   90.00
#
_symmetry.space_group_name_H-M   'P 1'
#
loop_
_entity.id
_entity.type
_entity.pdbx_description
1 polymer ?
#
loop_
_entity_poly.entity_id
_entity_poly.type
_entity_poly.pdbx_seq_one_letter_code
_entity_poly.pdbx_strand_id
1 'polypeptide(L)' 'MIAGYVTHLMKRFEVGPVRGISIKLQEEERERRDNYQPEVSIFDTMALEIDPVAQEMLQSMNVAHAKNIRAVLPAGK' A
#
# COMPACT_ATOMS: atom_id res chain seq x y z
N MET A 1 -0.07 -36.84 -23.36
CA MET A 1 -0.38 -36.33 -22.01
C MET A 1 -0.05 -34.83 -21.79
N ILE A 2 0.50 -34.11 -22.79
CA ILE A 2 0.91 -32.69 -22.63
C ILE A 2 -0.21 -31.71 -23.07
N ALA A 3 -0.91 -31.99 -24.17
CA ALA A 3 -1.92 -31.08 -24.72
C ALA A 3 -3.09 -30.79 -23.75
N GLY A 4 -3.57 -31.79 -23.00
CA GLY A 4 -4.65 -31.61 -22.02
C GLY A 4 -4.23 -30.77 -20.79
N TYR A 5 -2.96 -30.83 -20.42
CA TYR A 5 -2.41 -29.99 -19.35
C TYR A 5 -2.33 -28.52 -19.79
N VAL A 6 -1.89 -28.29 -21.04
CA VAL A 6 -1.83 -26.94 -21.62
C VAL A 6 -3.23 -26.32 -21.73
N THR A 7 -4.24 -27.05 -22.21
CA THR A 7 -5.61 -26.51 -22.30
C THR A 7 -6.21 -26.21 -20.93
N HIS A 8 -5.89 -27.01 -19.91
CA HIS A 8 -6.30 -26.73 -18.54
C HIS A 8 -5.61 -25.50 -17.94
N LEU A 9 -4.32 -25.28 -18.26
CA LEU A 9 -3.60 -24.06 -17.87
C LEU A 9 -4.16 -22.81 -18.55
N MET A 10 -4.45 -22.88 -19.85
CA MET A 10 -5.02 -21.74 -20.60
C MET A 10 -6.35 -21.28 -20.00
N LYS A 11 -7.25 -22.21 -19.64
CA LYS A 11 -8.51 -21.88 -18.95
C LYS A 11 -8.31 -21.20 -17.60
N ARG A 12 -7.21 -21.51 -16.89
CA ARG A 12 -6.90 -20.87 -15.60
C ARG A 12 -6.38 -19.45 -15.78
N PHE A 13 -5.66 -19.19 -16.88
CA PHE A 13 -5.19 -17.84 -17.21
C PHE A 13 -6.33 -16.86 -17.50
N GLU A 14 -7.44 -17.33 -18.06
CA GLU A 14 -8.64 -16.50 -18.28
C GLU A 14 -9.26 -15.99 -16.96
N VAL A 15 -9.12 -16.76 -15.87
CA VAL A 15 -9.62 -16.38 -14.54
C VAL A 15 -8.62 -15.48 -13.81
N GLY A 16 -7.32 -15.66 -14.04
CA GLY A 16 -6.29 -14.84 -13.42
C GLY A 16 -4.88 -15.42 -13.49
N PRO A 17 -3.91 -14.79 -12.80
CA PRO A 17 -2.52 -15.24 -12.81
C PRO A 17 -2.38 -16.62 -12.17
N VAL A 18 -1.65 -17.50 -12.84
CA VAL A 18 -1.41 -18.88 -12.37
C VAL A 18 -0.09 -18.93 -11.61
N ARG A 19 -0.13 -19.36 -10.34
CA ARG A 19 1.06 -19.48 -9.49
C ARG A 19 2.13 -20.37 -10.16
N GLY A 20 3.35 -19.85 -10.26
CA GLY A 20 4.49 -20.56 -10.84
C GLY A 20 4.66 -20.41 -12.36
N ILE A 21 3.83 -19.59 -13.01
CA ILE A 21 3.99 -19.22 -14.42
C ILE A 21 3.95 -17.71 -14.53
N SER A 22 4.98 -17.11 -15.14
CA SER A 22 4.97 -15.70 -15.51
C SER A 22 4.90 -15.54 -17.02
N ILE A 23 4.13 -14.55 -17.45
CA ILE A 23 4.00 -14.15 -18.85
C ILE A 23 4.37 -12.67 -18.90
N LYS A 24 5.08 -12.25 -19.96
CA LYS A 24 5.52 -10.85 -20.14
C LYS A 24 4.42 -9.82 -19.89
N LEU A 25 3.21 -10.06 -20.40
CA LEU A 25 2.06 -9.17 -20.19
C LEU A 25 1.66 -9.02 -18.72
N GLN A 26 1.78 -10.09 -17.92
CA GLN A 26 1.50 -10.06 -16.48
C GLN A 26 2.59 -9.31 -15.72
N GLU A 27 3.85 -9.45 -16.15
CA GLU A 27 4.99 -8.74 -15.59
C GLU A 27 4.88 -7.23 -15.87
N GLU A 28 4.58 -6.84 -17.11
CA GLU A 28 4.39 -5.43 -17.51
C GLU A 28 3.22 -4.76 -16.75
N GLU A 29 2.07 -5.44 -16.64
CA GLU A 29 0.93 -4.92 -15.87
C GLU A 29 1.23 -4.86 -14.37
N ARG A 30 2.06 -5.76 -13.84
CA ARG A 30 2.54 -5.71 -12.46
C ARG A 30 3.48 -4.51 -12.26
N GLU A 31 4.45 -4.29 -13.15
CA GLU A 31 5.33 -3.12 -13.10
C GLU A 31 4.56 -1.81 -13.20
N ARG A 32 3.54 -1.74 -14.07
CA ARG A 32 2.67 -0.56 -14.19
C ARG A 32 1.88 -0.28 -12.90
N ARG A 33 1.42 -1.33 -12.21
CA ARG A 33 0.72 -1.22 -10.92
C ARG A 33 1.67 -0.86 -9.78
N ASP A 34 2.85 -1.46 -9.74
CA ASP A 34 3.86 -1.21 -8.70
C ASP A 34 4.45 0.20 -8.83
N ASN A 35 4.60 0.71 -10.06
CA ASN A 35 5.04 2.09 -10.35
C ASN A 35 3.91 3.13 -10.27
N TYR A 36 2.69 2.73 -9.88
CA TYR A 36 1.58 3.67 -9.77
C TYR A 36 1.81 4.63 -8.60
N GLN A 37 2.10 5.89 -8.92
CA GLN A 37 2.16 6.97 -7.94
C GLN A 37 0.88 7.81 -8.01
N PRO A 38 0.12 7.95 -6.91
CA PRO A 38 -1.04 8.83 -6.89
C PRO A 38 -0.63 10.31 -6.97
N GLU A 39 -1.51 11.16 -7.49
CA GLU A 39 -1.27 12.62 -7.59
C GLU A 39 -1.11 13.30 -6.22
N VAL A 40 -1.85 12.81 -5.22
CA VAL A 40 -1.81 13.33 -3.86
C VAL A 40 -1.41 12.21 -2.90
N SER A 41 -0.42 12.50 -2.05
CA SER A 41 -0.01 11.58 -1.00
C SER A 41 -1.10 11.49 0.07
N ILE A 42 -1.44 10.27 0.47
CA ILE A 42 -2.39 10.04 1.57
C ILE A 42 -1.91 10.73 2.84
N PHE A 43 -0.59 10.76 3.08
CA PHE A 43 0.03 11.41 4.23
C PHE A 43 -0.18 12.93 4.27
N ASP A 44 -0.33 13.56 3.11
CA ASP A 44 -0.55 15.01 3.04
C ASP A 44 -2.00 15.38 3.39
N THR A 45 -2.95 14.46 3.16
CA THR A 45 -4.38 14.68 3.44
C THR A 45 -4.85 14.10 4.77
N MET A 46 -4.14 13.12 5.31
CA MET A 46 -4.54 12.44 6.54
C MET A 46 -4.20 13.30 7.76
N ALA A 47 -5.21 13.63 8.57
CA ALA A 47 -4.98 14.14 9.92
C ALA A 47 -4.47 13.00 10.81
N LEU A 48 -3.22 13.10 11.24
CA LEU A 48 -2.60 12.13 12.14
C LEU A 48 -3.01 12.46 13.58
N GLU A 49 -3.74 11.53 14.19
CA GLU A 49 -4.08 11.60 15.60
C GLU A 49 -2.91 11.09 16.44
N ILE A 50 -2.35 11.96 17.29
CA ILE A 50 -1.20 11.65 18.13
C ILE A 50 -1.60 11.71 19.60
N ASP A 51 -1.09 10.76 20.37
CA ASP A 51 -1.21 10.69 21.83
C ASP A 51 -0.34 11.76 22.52
N PRO A 52 -0.79 12.37 23.64
CA PRO A 52 -0.03 13.37 24.39
C PRO A 52 1.44 13.03 24.65
N VAL A 53 1.77 11.76 24.96
CA VAL A 53 3.16 11.36 25.26
C VAL A 53 4.05 11.46 24.01
N ALA A 54 3.52 11.04 22.86
CA ALA A 54 4.22 11.16 21.59
C ALA A 54 4.35 12.63 21.15
N GLN A 55 3.39 13.48 21.50
CA GLN A 55 3.48 14.92 21.25
C GLN A 55 4.62 15.58 22.05
N GLU A 56 4.80 15.23 23.32
CA GLU A 56 5.91 15.71 24.15
C GLU A 56 7.27 15.23 23.61
N MET A 57 7.35 13.97 23.17
CA MET A 57 8.54 13.43 22.50
C MET A 57 8.89 14.25 21.25
N LEU A 58 7.93 14.55 20.39
CA LEU A 58 8.15 15.35 19.17
C LEU A 58 8.64 16.77 19.48
N GLN A 59 8.13 17.38 20.55
CA GLN A 59 8.60 18.69 21.02
C GLN A 59 10.06 18.62 21.49
N SER A 60 10.44 17.58 22.23
CA SER A 60 11.83 17.40 22.70
C SER A 60 12.84 17.19 21.56
N MET A 61 12.39 16.60 20.45
CA MET A 61 13.22 16.34 19.27
C MET A 61 13.29 17.54 18.31
N ASN A 62 12.67 18.68 18.67
CA ASN A 62 12.60 19.90 17.86
C ASN A 62 12.08 19.66 16.42
N VAL A 63 11.20 18.67 16.25
CA VAL A 63 10.59 18.39 14.95
C VAL A 63 9.53 19.46 14.72
N ALA A 64 9.79 20.36 13.77
CA ALA A 64 8.88 21.46 13.46
C ALA A 64 7.48 20.91 13.13
N HIS A 65 6.49 21.41 13.85
CA HIS A 65 5.05 21.11 13.74
C HIS A 65 4.65 20.65 12.33
N ALA A 66 4.57 19.33 12.13
CA ALA A 66 4.06 18.80 10.88
C ALA A 66 2.60 19.25 10.75
N LYS A 67 2.27 19.87 9.61
CA LYS A 67 1.00 20.57 9.36
C LYS A 67 -0.26 19.71 9.57
N ASN A 68 -0.09 18.39 9.65
CA ASN A 68 -1.18 17.41 9.64
C ASN A 68 -1.36 16.67 10.99
N ILE A 69 -0.75 17.15 12.08
CA ILE A 69 -0.85 16.51 13.40
C ILE A 69 -2.01 17.11 14.19
N ARG A 70 -2.90 16.25 14.69
CA ARG A 70 -3.96 16.59 15.65
C ARG A 70 -3.73 15.81 16.95
N ALA A 71 -3.65 16.50 18.07
CA ALA A 71 -3.62 15.85 19.38
C ALA A 71 -5.03 15.38 19.75
N VAL A 72 -5.15 14.10 20.12
CA VAL A 72 -6.40 13.57 20.72
C VAL A 72 -6.24 13.60 22.23
N LEU A 73 -7.22 14.19 22.92
CA LEU A 73 -7.28 14.14 24.37
C LEU A 73 -7.46 12.68 24.80
N PRO A 74 -6.68 12.18 25.77
CA PRO A 74 -6.83 10.81 26.22
C PRO A 74 -8.25 10.64 26.73
N ALA A 75 -8.98 9.69 26.14
CA ALA A 75 -10.28 9.30 26.64
C ALA A 75 -10.08 8.74 28.05
N GLY A 76 -10.33 9.56 29.06
CA GLY A 76 -10.19 9.19 30.45
C GLY A 76 -11.16 8.07 30.81
N LYS A 77 -10.66 6.83 30.85
CA LYS A 77 -10.53 5.99 32.05
C LYS A 77 -9.71 4.74 31.73
#